data_AF-A0AAN8LAL3-F1
#
_entry.id   AF-A0AAN8LAL3-F1
#
_cell.length_a   1.000
_cell.length_b   1.000
_cell.length_c   1.000
_cell.angle_alpha   90.00
_cell.angle_beta   90.00
_cell.angle_gamma   90.00
#
_symmetry.space_group_name_H-M   'P 1'
#
loop_
_entity.id
_entity.type
_entity.pdbx_description
1 polymer ?
#
loop_
_entity_poly.entity_id
_entity_poly.type
_entity_poly.pdbx_seq_one_letter_code
_entity_poly.pdbx_strand_id
1 'polypeptide(L)'
;MAVAMSSTCPGHYCGKTLINGSFDGECGVCPRGERTNMQKICEKCTGSPELYDWLYLGFMAMLPLVLHWFFIEWYSGKKSSSALFQHITALFECSAAAVVTLLVNDPVGLLSIRSCRVQMLSDWYTMLYNPSPDYVTTLHCTQEAVFPLYTIVLIYYAFCLVFMMLLRPLLVKKIACGLGKSDRFKSIYAALYFFPILTVLQAVGGGLLYYAFPYIIFGVVPGYFGSVHVSLRNTVFQESRCQEEEVLVVLFSHWLLHAWKLPVLDLGHEVCG
;
A
#
# COMPACT_ATOMS: atom_id res chain seq x y z
N MET A 1 8.92 -39.81 31.50
CA MET A 1 8.70 -40.11 30.08
C MET A 1 9.34 -38.99 29.28
N ALA A 2 10.44 -39.27 28.59
CA ALA A 2 11.14 -38.26 27.79
C ALA A 2 10.29 -37.98 26.55
N VAL A 3 9.78 -36.76 26.42
CA VAL A 3 9.11 -36.30 25.21
C VAL A 3 10.18 -36.26 24.12
N ALA A 4 10.00 -37.03 23.06
CA ALA A 4 10.89 -36.98 21.91
C ALA A 4 10.94 -35.53 21.40
N MET A 5 12.10 -34.88 21.52
CA MET A 5 12.30 -33.58 20.89
C MET A 5 12.20 -33.80 19.39
N SER A 6 11.05 -33.42 18.81
CA SER A 6 10.94 -33.24 17.37
C SER A 6 12.10 -32.34 16.95
N SER A 7 12.97 -32.84 16.06
CA SER A 7 14.07 -32.06 15.48
C SER A 7 13.58 -30.78 14.77
N THR A 8 12.27 -30.74 14.48
CA THR A 8 11.56 -29.78 13.66
C THR A 8 10.65 -28.91 14.54
N CYS A 9 10.71 -27.58 14.36
CA CYS A 9 9.89 -26.64 15.14
C CYS A 9 8.39 -26.80 14.89
N PRO A 10 7.55 -26.62 15.93
CA PRO A 10 6.11 -26.66 15.78
C PRO A 10 5.59 -25.45 14.99
N GLY A 11 4.46 -25.60 14.31
CA GLY A 11 3.80 -24.52 13.57
C GLY A 11 4.40 -24.21 12.20
N HIS A 12 3.70 -23.37 11.43
CA HIS A 12 4.10 -23.04 10.06
C HIS A 12 5.23 -22.01 10.00
N TYR A 13 5.18 -21.00 10.89
CA TYR A 13 6.02 -19.80 10.83
C TYR A 13 7.18 -19.77 11.84
N CYS A 14 7.29 -20.76 12.74
CA CYS A 14 8.42 -20.88 13.66
C CYS A 14 9.61 -21.56 12.99
N GLY A 15 10.82 -21.07 13.29
CA GLY A 15 12.05 -21.67 12.80
C GLY A 15 13.19 -21.55 13.79
N LYS A 16 14.28 -22.25 13.47
CA LYS A 16 15.56 -22.13 14.18
C LYS A 16 16.45 -21.13 13.45
N THR A 17 17.09 -20.26 14.22
CA THR A 17 18.13 -19.36 13.74
C THR A 17 19.50 -20.02 13.86
N LEU A 18 20.44 -19.62 12.99
CA LEU A 18 21.82 -20.08 13.05
C LEU A 18 22.55 -19.32 14.17
N ILE A 19 23.01 -20.02 15.20
CA ILE A 19 23.80 -19.45 16.30
C ILE A 19 25.19 -20.09 16.26
N ASN A 20 26.25 -19.30 16.08
CA ASN A 20 27.65 -19.79 16.04
C ASN A 20 27.92 -20.93 15.04
N GLY A 21 27.23 -20.93 13.89
CA GLY A 21 27.44 -21.93 12.84
C GLY A 21 26.76 -23.28 13.07
N SER A 22 26.02 -23.46 14.18
CA SER A 22 25.13 -24.61 14.40
C SER A 22 23.66 -24.17 14.48
N PHE A 23 22.76 -25.06 14.04
CA PHE A 23 21.30 -24.88 14.14
C PHE A 23 20.77 -25.35 15.51
N ASP A 24 21.52 -25.11 16.59
CA ASP A 24 21.16 -25.48 17.96
C ASP A 24 20.26 -24.45 18.66
N GLY A 25 19.86 -23.39 17.96
CA GLY A 25 18.95 -22.40 18.50
C GLY A 25 17.58 -22.99 18.88
N GLU A 26 16.98 -22.44 19.93
CA GLU A 26 15.59 -22.73 20.28
C GLU A 26 14.65 -22.27 19.15
N CYS A 27 13.50 -22.93 19.03
CA CYS A 27 12.48 -22.56 18.05
C CYS A 27 11.88 -21.20 18.38
N GLY A 28 11.92 -20.28 17.43
CA GLY A 28 11.43 -18.92 17.64
C GLY A 28 11.04 -18.20 16.35
N VAL A 29 10.98 -16.88 16.45
CA VAL A 29 10.68 -15.98 15.34
C VAL A 29 11.91 -15.83 14.44
N CYS A 30 11.72 -15.87 13.12
CA CYS A 30 12.81 -15.55 12.21
C CYS A 30 13.04 -14.02 12.12
N PRO A 31 14.29 -13.59 11.92
CA PRO A 31 14.60 -12.19 11.64
C PRO A 31 13.85 -11.64 10.43
N ARG A 32 13.68 -10.32 10.40
CA ARG A 32 13.01 -9.62 9.28
C ARG A 32 13.74 -9.90 7.95
N GLY A 33 12.98 -10.26 6.92
CA GLY A 33 13.53 -10.62 5.61
C GLY A 33 14.09 -12.04 5.52
N GLU A 34 13.76 -12.88 6.50
CA GLU A 34 13.98 -14.32 6.51
C GLU A 34 12.65 -15.06 6.59
N ARG A 35 12.61 -16.27 6.04
CA ARG A 35 11.44 -17.16 6.09
C ARG A 35 11.89 -18.57 6.43
N THR A 36 10.99 -19.36 6.99
CA THR A 36 11.24 -20.76 7.33
C THR A 36 11.24 -21.64 6.08
N ASN A 37 12.24 -22.51 5.94
CA ASN A 37 12.27 -23.56 4.93
C ASN A 37 11.51 -24.81 5.43
N MET A 38 11.37 -25.86 4.59
CA MET A 38 10.73 -27.14 4.92
C MET A 38 11.32 -27.81 6.16
N GLN A 39 12.61 -27.60 6.42
CA GLN A 39 13.33 -28.09 7.60
C GLN A 39 13.15 -27.21 8.85
N LYS A 40 12.30 -26.17 8.79
CA LYS A 40 12.06 -25.18 9.86
C LYS A 40 13.32 -24.42 10.29
N ILE A 41 14.16 -24.10 9.31
CA ILE A 41 15.33 -23.25 9.47
C ILE A 41 15.02 -21.88 8.87
N CYS A 42 15.40 -20.80 9.54
CA CYS A 42 15.26 -19.44 9.04
C CYS A 42 16.31 -19.18 7.94
N GLU A 43 15.84 -18.83 6.75
CA GLU A 43 16.66 -18.57 5.57
C GLU A 43 16.30 -17.21 4.98
N LYS A 44 17.32 -16.45 4.55
CA LYS A 44 17.11 -15.14 3.93
C LYS A 44 16.40 -15.28 2.59
N CYS A 45 15.35 -14.49 2.39
CA CYS A 45 14.70 -14.40 1.09
C CYS A 45 15.64 -13.70 0.11
N THR A 46 16.00 -14.37 -0.98
CA THR A 46 16.79 -13.82 -2.09
C THR A 46 15.94 -13.53 -3.34
N GLY A 47 14.62 -13.74 -3.24
CA GLY A 47 13.68 -13.52 -4.32
C GLY A 47 13.48 -12.05 -4.64
N SER A 48 12.95 -11.81 -5.84
CA SER A 48 12.43 -10.52 -6.29
C SER A 48 10.91 -10.58 -6.39
N PRO A 49 10.20 -9.46 -6.16
CA PRO A 49 8.75 -9.41 -6.34
C PRO A 49 8.34 -9.75 -7.78
N GLU A 50 7.27 -10.54 -7.91
CA GLU A 50 6.69 -10.90 -9.20
C GLU A 50 5.91 -9.70 -9.78
N LEU A 51 5.49 -9.78 -11.05
CA LEU A 51 4.70 -8.71 -11.67
C LEU A 51 3.42 -8.41 -10.87
N TYR A 52 2.77 -9.44 -10.34
CA TYR A 52 1.57 -9.30 -9.51
C TYR A 52 1.83 -8.50 -8.23
N ASP A 53 2.97 -8.76 -7.56
CA ASP A 53 3.40 -8.01 -6.37
C ASP A 53 3.61 -6.53 -6.69
N TRP A 54 4.25 -6.22 -7.83
CA TRP A 54 4.43 -4.85 -8.29
C TRP A 54 3.11 -4.15 -8.61
N LEU A 55 2.16 -4.87 -9.23
CA LEU A 55 0.84 -4.34 -9.53
C LEU A 55 0.05 -4.04 -8.25
N TYR A 56 0.15 -4.90 -7.24
CA TYR A 56 -0.41 -4.64 -5.91
C TYR A 56 0.23 -3.41 -5.25
N LEU A 57 1.57 -3.31 -5.24
CA LEU A 57 2.27 -2.15 -4.66
C LEU A 57 1.88 -0.84 -5.36
N GLY A 58 1.77 -0.85 -6.68
CA GLY A 58 1.31 0.31 -7.43
C GLY A 58 -0.15 0.64 -7.15
N PHE A 59 -1.03 -0.34 -6.99
CA PHE A 59 -2.41 -0.11 -6.55
C PHE A 59 -2.45 0.61 -5.18
N MET A 60 -1.66 0.13 -4.21
CA MET A 60 -1.57 0.76 -2.89
C MET A 60 -0.96 2.17 -2.96
N ALA A 61 -0.04 2.42 -3.89
CA ALA A 61 0.51 3.76 -4.13
C ALA A 61 -0.49 4.73 -4.79
N MET A 62 -1.37 4.22 -5.66
CA MET A 62 -2.38 5.02 -6.35
C MET A 62 -3.54 5.45 -5.43
N LEU A 63 -3.88 4.65 -4.41
CA LEU A 63 -5.00 4.94 -3.50
C LEU A 63 -4.92 6.33 -2.83
N PRO A 64 -3.82 6.72 -2.17
CA PRO A 64 -3.67 8.07 -1.63
C PRO A 64 -3.76 9.17 -2.69
N LEU A 65 -3.18 8.95 -3.88
CA LEU A 65 -3.19 9.95 -4.95
C LEU A 65 -4.61 10.24 -5.43
N VAL A 66 -5.41 9.20 -5.67
CA VAL A 66 -6.81 9.34 -6.09
C VAL A 66 -7.64 10.02 -5.02
N LEU A 67 -7.46 9.65 -3.74
CA LEU A 67 -8.14 10.32 -2.62
C LEU A 67 -7.72 11.78 -2.50
N HIS A 68 -6.44 12.10 -2.69
CA HIS A 68 -5.98 13.49 -2.69
C HIS A 68 -6.65 14.30 -3.78
N TRP A 69 -6.70 13.79 -5.00
CA TRP A 69 -7.35 14.47 -6.10
C TRP A 69 -8.85 14.65 -5.85
N PHE A 70 -9.52 13.61 -5.33
CA PHE A 70 -10.93 13.72 -4.94
C PHE A 70 -11.17 14.81 -3.89
N PHE A 71 -10.37 14.87 -2.82
CA PHE A 71 -10.54 15.91 -1.79
C PHE A 71 -10.13 17.31 -2.27
N ILE A 72 -9.14 17.43 -3.17
CA ILE A 72 -8.81 18.72 -3.78
C ILE A 72 -10.02 19.21 -4.56
N GLU A 73 -10.61 18.38 -5.40
CA GLU A 73 -11.79 18.72 -6.21
C GLU A 73 -12.97 19.14 -5.33
N TRP A 74 -13.27 18.33 -4.30
CA TRP A 74 -14.37 18.57 -3.37
C TRP A 74 -14.26 19.91 -2.62
N TYR A 75 -13.03 20.38 -2.36
CA TYR A 75 -12.80 21.59 -1.56
C TYR A 75 -12.29 22.80 -2.36
N SER A 76 -11.81 22.65 -3.59
CA SER A 76 -11.13 23.72 -4.33
C SER A 76 -12.08 24.78 -4.91
N GLY A 77 -13.36 24.44 -5.13
CA GLY A 77 -14.36 25.38 -5.67
C GLY A 77 -13.99 25.91 -7.07
N LYS A 78 -14.77 26.88 -7.59
CA LYS A 78 -14.78 27.35 -8.99
C LYS A 78 -13.48 27.96 -9.56
N LYS A 79 -12.33 27.93 -8.86
CA LYS A 79 -11.05 28.50 -9.35
C LYS A 79 -10.09 27.41 -9.84
N SER A 80 -10.26 27.04 -11.11
CA SER A 80 -9.52 25.97 -11.80
C SER A 80 -7.98 26.05 -11.67
N SER A 81 -7.38 27.24 -11.85
CA SER A 81 -5.91 27.37 -11.89
C SER A 81 -5.20 27.00 -10.58
N SER A 82 -5.84 27.23 -9.41
CA SER A 82 -5.25 26.84 -8.12
C SER A 82 -5.44 25.34 -7.85
N ALA A 83 -6.50 24.72 -8.38
CA ALA A 83 -6.78 23.30 -8.24
C ALA A 83 -5.71 22.47 -8.95
N LEU A 84 -5.42 22.81 -10.22
CA LEU A 84 -4.40 22.14 -11.03
C LEU A 84 -3.02 22.13 -10.36
N PHE A 85 -2.62 23.26 -9.76
CA PHE A 85 -1.36 23.34 -9.03
C PHE A 85 -1.32 22.37 -7.82
N GLN A 86 -2.45 22.22 -7.11
CA GLN A 86 -2.56 21.28 -6.00
C GLN A 86 -2.53 19.82 -6.48
N HIS A 87 -3.14 19.49 -7.62
CA HIS A 87 -3.07 18.14 -8.19
C HIS A 87 -1.65 17.75 -8.61
N ILE A 88 -0.93 18.66 -9.27
CA ILE A 88 0.48 18.45 -9.67
C ILE A 88 1.36 18.30 -8.43
N THR A 89 1.14 19.13 -7.42
CA THR A 89 1.86 19.02 -6.14
C THR A 89 1.60 17.66 -5.48
N ALA A 90 0.34 17.22 -5.42
CA ALA A 90 -0.03 15.92 -4.85
C ALA A 90 0.63 14.75 -5.58
N LEU A 91 0.70 14.83 -6.92
CA LEU A 91 1.40 13.85 -7.73
C LEU A 91 2.88 13.78 -7.34
N PHE A 92 3.56 14.93 -7.27
CA PHE A 92 4.97 14.99 -6.90
C PHE A 92 5.23 14.51 -5.47
N GLU A 93 4.37 14.87 -4.51
CA GLU A 93 4.43 14.40 -3.13
C GLU A 93 4.35 12.87 -3.05
N CYS A 94 3.38 12.26 -3.74
CA CYS A 94 3.19 10.81 -3.75
C CYS A 94 4.31 10.09 -4.50
N SER A 95 4.79 10.65 -5.63
CA SER A 95 5.90 10.06 -6.39
C SER A 95 7.22 10.13 -5.62
N ALA A 96 7.51 11.27 -4.98
CA ALA A 96 8.69 11.42 -4.13
C ALA A 96 8.65 10.45 -2.94
N ALA A 97 7.48 10.31 -2.29
CA ALA A 97 7.28 9.33 -1.23
C ALA A 97 7.53 7.89 -1.71
N ALA A 98 7.06 7.53 -2.90
CA ALA A 98 7.27 6.21 -3.48
C ALA A 98 8.76 5.93 -3.72
N VAL A 99 9.47 6.87 -4.37
CA VAL A 99 10.92 6.73 -4.63
C VAL A 99 11.71 6.61 -3.33
N VAL A 100 11.44 7.48 -2.35
CA VAL A 100 12.12 7.42 -1.03
C VAL A 100 11.82 6.10 -0.33
N THR A 101 10.58 5.61 -0.41
CA THR A 101 10.21 4.32 0.18
C THR A 101 11.01 3.18 -0.45
N LEU A 102 11.15 3.14 -1.77
CA LEU A 102 11.95 2.12 -2.45
C LEU A 102 13.41 2.17 -2.01
N LEU A 103 14.00 3.37 -1.93
CA LEU A 103 15.41 3.55 -1.54
C LEU A 103 15.71 3.19 -0.09
N VAL A 104 14.75 3.31 0.82
CA VAL A 104 14.92 3.00 2.25
C VAL A 104 14.71 1.51 2.53
N ASN A 105 13.96 0.81 1.68
CA ASN A 105 13.74 -0.62 1.84
C ASN A 105 14.95 -1.44 1.39
N ASP A 106 14.99 -2.69 1.85
CA ASP A 106 16.11 -3.60 1.65
C ASP A 106 16.12 -4.16 0.20
N PRO A 107 17.22 -4.06 -0.57
CA PRO A 107 18.51 -3.43 -0.25
C PRO A 107 18.52 -1.89 -0.31
N VAL A 108 19.05 -1.27 0.75
CA VAL A 108 19.09 0.19 0.91
C VAL A 108 19.87 0.86 -0.23
N GLY A 109 19.29 1.88 -0.84
CA GLY A 109 19.90 2.69 -1.89
C GLY A 109 19.71 2.17 -3.32
N LEU A 110 19.10 0.99 -3.50
CA LEU A 110 18.74 0.47 -4.82
C LEU A 110 17.23 0.62 -5.06
N LEU A 111 16.83 0.80 -6.32
CA LEU A 111 15.42 0.81 -6.74
C LEU A 111 14.85 -0.60 -6.97
N SER A 112 15.49 -1.62 -6.40
CA SER A 112 15.06 -3.00 -6.46
C SER A 112 14.72 -3.46 -5.05
N ILE A 113 13.67 -4.27 -4.91
CA ILE A 113 13.20 -4.77 -3.63
C ILE A 113 13.52 -6.26 -3.53
N ARG A 114 14.02 -6.68 -2.38
CA ARG A 114 14.12 -8.08 -2.00
C ARG A 114 12.80 -8.55 -1.39
N SER A 115 12.21 -9.61 -1.93
CA SER A 115 10.88 -10.10 -1.51
C SER A 115 10.88 -11.59 -1.16
N CYS A 116 10.06 -11.94 -0.18
CA CYS A 116 9.64 -13.29 0.15
C CYS A 116 8.34 -13.58 -0.60
N ARG A 117 8.30 -14.68 -1.35
CA ARG A 117 7.13 -15.06 -2.15
C ARG A 117 5.91 -15.33 -1.26
N VAL A 118 4.76 -14.78 -1.64
CA VAL A 118 3.47 -15.10 -1.02
C VAL A 118 3.05 -16.51 -1.41
N GLN A 119 2.81 -17.40 -0.44
CA GLN A 119 2.37 -18.77 -0.71
C GLN A 119 0.88 -18.95 -0.43
N MET A 120 0.41 -18.37 0.68
CA MET A 120 -0.95 -18.57 1.17
C MET A 120 -1.46 -17.33 1.92
N LEU A 121 -2.78 -17.20 2.02
CA LEU A 121 -3.42 -16.08 2.72
C LEU A 121 -2.99 -16.00 4.20
N SER A 122 -2.72 -17.13 4.85
CA SER A 122 -2.25 -17.16 6.24
C SER A 122 -0.90 -16.47 6.44
N ASP A 123 -0.09 -16.30 5.36
CA ASP A 123 1.20 -15.61 5.43
C ASP A 123 1.05 -14.13 5.81
N TRP A 124 -0.12 -13.55 5.58
CA TRP A 124 -0.46 -12.18 5.98
C TRP A 124 -0.89 -12.09 7.45
N TYR A 125 -1.27 -13.21 8.06
CA TYR A 125 -1.87 -13.26 9.39
C TYR A 125 -1.14 -14.24 10.30
N THR A 126 0.20 -14.24 10.25
CA THR A 126 1.06 -15.17 11.03
C THR A 126 0.75 -15.14 12.54
N MET A 127 0.28 -14.01 13.06
CA MET A 127 -0.19 -13.85 14.44
C MET A 127 -1.29 -14.84 14.85
N LEU A 128 -2.18 -15.20 13.93
CA LEU A 128 -3.28 -16.13 14.19
C LEU A 128 -2.84 -17.61 14.20
N TYR A 129 -1.62 -17.90 13.72
CA TYR A 129 -1.10 -19.25 13.54
C TYR A 129 0.08 -19.56 14.47
N ASN A 130 0.12 -18.94 15.65
CA ASN A 130 1.09 -19.25 16.70
C ASN A 130 0.78 -20.62 17.33
N PRO A 131 1.75 -21.56 17.37
CA PRO A 131 1.54 -22.90 17.92
C PRO A 131 1.61 -22.94 19.45
N SER A 132 0.86 -23.87 20.03
CA SER A 132 0.86 -24.19 21.47
C SER A 132 1.15 -25.68 21.70
N PRO A 133 2.43 -26.12 21.58
CA PRO A 133 2.77 -27.54 21.59
C PRO A 133 2.33 -28.28 22.85
N ASP A 134 2.46 -27.63 24.02
CA ASP A 134 2.12 -28.22 25.32
C ASP A 134 0.76 -27.74 25.87
N TYR A 135 -0.04 -27.01 25.06
CA TYR A 135 -1.30 -26.34 25.47
C TYR A 135 -1.18 -25.34 26.64
N VAL A 136 0.00 -25.20 27.24
CA VAL A 136 0.30 -24.29 28.35
C VAL A 136 1.12 -23.09 27.85
N THR A 137 2.12 -23.32 27.00
CA THR A 137 3.01 -22.28 26.47
C THR A 137 2.75 -22.03 24.99
N THR A 138 2.45 -20.78 24.64
CA THR A 138 2.32 -20.31 23.25
C THR A 138 3.66 -19.81 22.74
N LEU A 139 4.18 -20.40 21.65
CA LEU A 139 5.36 -19.89 20.97
C LEU A 139 4.94 -18.77 20.03
N HIS A 140 5.42 -17.55 20.29
CA HIS A 140 5.13 -16.38 19.45
C HIS A 140 6.11 -16.30 18.29
N CYS A 141 5.68 -16.75 17.12
CA CYS A 141 6.47 -16.77 15.89
C CYS A 141 5.93 -15.79 14.85
N THR A 142 5.40 -14.66 15.33
CA THR A 142 4.78 -13.64 14.50
C THR A 142 5.85 -12.89 13.74
N GLN A 143 5.86 -13.07 12.42
CA GLN A 143 6.79 -12.40 11.52
C GLN A 143 6.09 -11.99 10.24
N GLU A 144 6.73 -11.08 9.51
CA GLU A 144 6.30 -10.69 8.17
C GLU A 144 6.72 -11.75 7.15
N ALA A 145 5.90 -12.80 6.99
CA ALA A 145 6.20 -13.90 6.06
C ALA A 145 6.12 -13.47 4.58
N VAL A 146 5.39 -12.39 4.29
CA VAL A 146 5.25 -11.73 2.97
C VAL A 146 6.17 -10.52 2.83
N PHE A 147 7.33 -10.54 3.49
CA PHE A 147 8.26 -9.41 3.49
C PHE A 147 8.63 -9.00 2.05
N PRO A 148 8.61 -7.70 1.68
CA PRO A 148 8.25 -6.53 2.49
C PRO A 148 6.85 -5.99 2.16
N LEU A 149 5.98 -6.75 1.48
CA LEU A 149 4.71 -6.29 0.91
C LEU A 149 3.76 -5.66 1.94
N TYR A 150 3.83 -6.10 3.19
CA TYR A 150 3.02 -5.54 4.26
C TYR A 150 3.62 -4.23 4.75
N THR A 151 4.89 -4.25 5.15
CA THR A 151 5.52 -3.10 5.81
C THR A 151 5.84 -1.96 4.84
N ILE A 152 6.19 -2.26 3.59
CA ILE A 152 6.53 -1.23 2.59
C ILE A 152 5.38 -0.25 2.34
N VAL A 153 4.14 -0.74 2.35
CA VAL A 153 2.94 0.08 2.19
C VAL A 153 2.76 1.04 3.37
N LEU A 154 3.02 0.57 4.60
CA LEU A 154 2.92 1.41 5.80
C LEU A 154 4.01 2.49 5.81
N ILE A 155 5.24 2.13 5.43
CA ILE A 155 6.35 3.08 5.28
C ILE A 155 6.00 4.13 4.22
N TYR A 156 5.43 3.71 3.09
CA TYR A 156 4.97 4.61 2.04
C TYR A 156 3.93 5.62 2.55
N TYR A 157 2.89 5.15 3.24
CA TYR A 157 1.87 6.05 3.80
C TYR A 157 2.44 7.02 4.84
N ALA A 158 3.42 6.60 5.64
CA ALA A 158 4.11 7.48 6.57
C ALA A 158 4.88 8.58 5.83
N PHE A 159 5.64 8.25 4.77
CA PHE A 159 6.36 9.25 3.98
C PHE A 159 5.40 10.18 3.23
N CYS A 160 4.29 9.66 2.69
CA CYS A 160 3.24 10.49 2.09
C CYS A 160 2.73 11.52 3.10
N LEU A 161 2.39 11.10 4.32
CA LEU A 161 1.91 12.01 5.37
C LEU A 161 2.98 13.07 5.73
N VAL A 162 4.24 12.67 5.89
CA VAL A 162 5.34 13.60 6.20
C VAL A 162 5.55 14.62 5.08
N PHE A 163 5.64 14.17 3.82
CA PHE A 163 5.81 15.10 2.70
C PHE A 163 4.62 16.04 2.53
N MET A 164 3.40 15.54 2.73
CA MET A 164 2.18 16.34 2.74
C MET A 164 2.19 17.42 3.82
N MET A 165 2.61 17.08 5.04
CA MET A 165 2.71 18.03 6.16
C MET A 165 3.80 19.08 5.95
N LEU A 166 4.88 18.75 5.22
CA LEU A 166 5.99 19.67 4.97
C LEU A 166 5.73 20.56 3.75
N LEU A 167 5.37 19.98 2.61
CA LEU A 167 5.32 20.69 1.33
C LEU A 167 4.07 21.57 1.22
N ARG A 168 2.89 21.10 1.64
CA ARG A 168 1.66 21.88 1.49
C ARG A 168 1.64 23.18 2.29
N PRO A 169 2.04 23.24 3.56
CA PRO A 169 2.08 24.50 4.30
C PRO A 169 3.11 25.50 3.72
N LEU A 170 4.25 25.01 3.22
CA LEU A 170 5.27 25.84 2.59
C LEU A 170 4.76 26.46 1.28
N LEU A 171 4.02 25.68 0.48
CA LEU A 171 3.40 26.16 -0.76
C LEU A 171 2.28 27.16 -0.48
N VAL A 172 1.46 26.92 0.55
CA VAL A 172 0.44 27.88 0.98
C VAL A 172 1.10 29.20 1.41
N LYS A 173 2.22 29.16 2.15
CA LYS A 173 2.95 30.39 2.54
C LYS A 173 3.46 31.19 1.35
N LYS A 174 3.97 30.52 0.29
CA LYS A 174 4.42 31.19 -0.95
C LYS A 174 3.27 31.73 -1.81
N ILE A 175 2.13 31.03 -1.84
CA ILE A 175 0.98 31.37 -2.71
C ILE A 175 -0.04 32.27 -1.96
N ALA A 176 0.07 32.43 -0.64
CA ALA A 176 -0.82 33.26 0.19
C ALA A 176 -0.76 34.76 -0.09
N CYS A 177 0.18 35.25 -0.92
CA CYS A 177 0.20 36.65 -1.34
C CYS A 177 -0.98 37.05 -2.24
N GLY A 178 -1.80 36.11 -2.74
CA GLY A 178 -2.89 36.44 -3.70
C GLY A 178 -4.28 35.86 -3.46
N LEU A 179 -4.47 34.79 -2.66
CA LEU A 179 -5.77 34.10 -2.58
C LEU A 179 -6.15 33.59 -1.18
N GLY A 180 -7.46 33.64 -0.91
CA GLY A 180 -8.16 33.34 0.34
C GLY A 180 -7.64 32.13 1.14
N LYS A 181 -7.63 32.31 2.46
CA LYS A 181 -6.87 31.53 3.43
C LYS A 181 -7.57 30.25 3.92
N SER A 182 -8.88 30.11 3.77
CA SER A 182 -9.66 29.08 4.50
C SER A 182 -9.74 27.72 3.81
N ASP A 183 -9.85 27.66 2.48
CA ASP A 183 -10.24 26.40 1.81
C ASP A 183 -9.07 25.43 1.62
N ARG A 184 -7.83 25.95 1.55
CA ARG A 184 -6.63 25.11 1.38
C ARG A 184 -6.28 24.24 2.59
N PHE A 185 -6.58 24.69 3.80
CA PHE A 185 -6.31 23.89 5.00
C PHE A 185 -7.28 22.72 5.14
N LYS A 186 -8.51 22.81 4.62
CA LYS A 186 -9.51 21.72 4.67
C LYS A 186 -8.99 20.45 3.96
N SER A 187 -8.34 20.61 2.80
CA SER A 187 -7.70 19.51 2.07
C SER A 187 -6.59 18.82 2.89
N ILE A 188 -5.81 19.59 3.67
CA ILE A 188 -4.75 19.06 4.54
C ILE A 188 -5.37 18.29 5.72
N TYR A 189 -6.44 18.81 6.33
CA TYR A 189 -7.14 18.09 7.40
C TYR A 189 -7.78 16.80 6.91
N ALA A 190 -8.40 16.81 5.72
CA ALA A 190 -8.95 15.59 5.13
C ALA A 190 -7.86 14.51 4.94
N ALA A 191 -6.66 14.90 4.50
CA ALA A 191 -5.51 14.01 4.42
C ALA A 191 -5.14 13.37 5.76
N LEU A 192 -5.12 14.18 6.82
CA LEU A 192 -4.80 13.70 8.17
C LEU A 192 -5.78 12.63 8.67
N TYR A 193 -7.03 12.65 8.20
CA TYR A 193 -8.03 11.64 8.56
C TYR A 193 -7.97 10.39 7.69
N PHE A 194 -7.79 10.51 6.37
CA PHE A 194 -7.87 9.32 5.51
C PHE A 194 -6.61 8.44 5.58
N PHE A 195 -5.41 9.00 5.79
CA PHE A 195 -4.18 8.19 5.87
C PHE A 195 -4.24 7.16 7.01
N PRO A 196 -4.63 7.52 8.25
CA PRO A 196 -4.87 6.55 9.31
C PRO A 196 -5.88 5.47 8.92
N ILE A 197 -6.98 5.84 8.26
CA ILE A 197 -7.98 4.88 7.80
C ILE A 197 -7.36 3.88 6.81
N LEU A 198 -6.59 4.36 5.83
CA LEU A 198 -5.86 3.48 4.90
C LEU A 198 -4.85 2.58 5.60
N THR A 199 -4.14 3.09 6.61
CA THR A 199 -3.19 2.27 7.39
C THR A 199 -3.89 1.17 8.17
N VAL A 200 -5.08 1.44 8.75
CA VAL A 200 -5.87 0.42 9.46
C VAL A 200 -6.42 -0.61 8.47
N LEU A 201 -6.90 -0.17 7.31
CA LEU A 201 -7.35 -1.09 6.25
C LEU A 201 -6.22 -2.00 5.78
N GLN A 202 -5.00 -1.47 5.61
CA GLN A 202 -3.84 -2.30 5.28
C GLN A 202 -3.45 -3.23 6.43
N ALA A 203 -3.50 -2.73 7.68
CA ALA A 203 -3.08 -3.49 8.84
C ALA A 203 -3.97 -4.70 9.11
N VAL A 204 -5.30 -4.52 8.94
CA VAL A 204 -6.31 -5.56 9.20
C VAL A 204 -6.62 -6.38 7.95
N GLY A 205 -6.67 -5.74 6.79
CA GLY A 205 -7.16 -6.31 5.54
C GLY A 205 -6.09 -6.49 4.46
N GLY A 206 -4.81 -6.28 4.73
CA GLY A 206 -3.74 -6.30 3.72
C GLY A 206 -3.72 -7.57 2.87
N GLY A 207 -3.87 -8.74 3.52
CA GLY A 207 -3.96 -10.01 2.79
C GLY A 207 -5.22 -10.12 1.95
N LEU A 208 -6.38 -9.68 2.45
CA LEU A 208 -7.62 -9.67 1.66
C LEU A 208 -7.51 -8.71 0.47
N LEU A 209 -6.92 -7.53 0.68
CA LEU A 209 -6.68 -6.55 -0.39
C LEU A 209 -5.73 -7.10 -1.45
N TYR A 210 -4.69 -7.84 -1.06
CA TYR A 210 -3.77 -8.46 -2.01
C TYR A 210 -4.47 -9.46 -2.95
N TYR A 211 -5.41 -10.27 -2.48
CA TYR A 211 -6.17 -11.17 -3.36
C TYR A 211 -7.36 -10.47 -4.05
N ALA A 212 -7.91 -9.43 -3.45
CA ALA A 212 -9.10 -8.74 -3.94
C ALA A 212 -8.81 -7.58 -4.91
N PHE A 213 -7.58 -7.02 -4.93
CA PHE A 213 -7.30 -5.81 -5.71
C PHE A 213 -7.64 -5.93 -7.20
N PRO A 214 -7.45 -7.07 -7.90
CA PRO A 214 -7.84 -7.16 -9.31
C PRO A 214 -9.34 -6.89 -9.46
N TYR A 215 -10.16 -7.52 -8.63
CA TYR A 215 -11.62 -7.34 -8.63
C TYR A 215 -12.03 -5.93 -8.19
N ILE A 216 -11.33 -5.31 -7.24
CA ILE A 216 -11.59 -3.92 -6.82
C ILE A 216 -11.32 -2.97 -7.98
N ILE A 217 -10.18 -3.14 -8.68
CA ILE A 217 -9.82 -2.35 -9.85
C ILE A 217 -10.84 -2.55 -10.98
N PHE A 218 -11.28 -3.79 -11.25
CA PHE A 218 -12.24 -4.08 -12.31
C PHE A 218 -13.67 -3.66 -11.98
N GLY A 219 -14.13 -3.84 -10.74
CA GLY A 219 -15.54 -3.65 -10.35
C GLY A 219 -15.86 -2.29 -9.74
N VAL A 220 -15.05 -1.82 -8.79
CA VAL A 220 -15.38 -0.62 -7.99
C VAL A 220 -14.99 0.66 -8.72
N VAL A 221 -13.86 0.65 -9.43
CA VAL A 221 -13.36 1.85 -10.12
C VAL A 221 -14.32 2.31 -11.24
N PRO A 222 -14.82 1.46 -12.16
CA PRO A 222 -15.77 1.93 -13.19
C PRO A 222 -17.10 2.41 -12.60
N GLY A 223 -17.59 1.76 -11.54
CA GLY A 223 -18.82 2.15 -10.86
C GLY A 223 -18.71 3.51 -10.18
N TYR A 224 -17.64 3.73 -9.41
CA TYR A 224 -17.39 5.00 -8.73
C TYR A 224 -17.19 6.16 -9.72
N PHE A 225 -16.35 5.97 -10.75
CA PHE A 225 -16.15 7.00 -11.78
C PHE A 225 -17.41 7.23 -12.62
N GLY A 226 -18.20 6.20 -12.91
CA GLY A 226 -19.49 6.34 -13.57
C GLY A 226 -20.49 7.17 -12.74
N SER A 227 -20.58 6.92 -11.43
CA SER A 227 -21.46 7.68 -10.54
C SER A 227 -21.00 9.13 -10.34
N VAL A 228 -19.69 9.36 -10.19
CA VAL A 228 -19.13 10.72 -10.11
C VAL A 228 -19.34 11.47 -11.42
N HIS A 229 -19.11 10.83 -12.58
CA HIS A 229 -19.35 11.45 -13.89
C HIS A 229 -20.84 11.76 -14.10
N VAL A 230 -21.76 10.90 -13.68
CA VAL A 230 -23.21 11.17 -13.73
C VAL A 230 -23.60 12.31 -12.78
N SER A 231 -23.04 12.34 -11.56
CA SER A 231 -23.31 13.38 -10.57
C SER A 231 -22.75 14.75 -11.00
N LEU A 232 -21.53 14.77 -11.56
CA LEU A 232 -20.95 15.96 -12.18
C LEU A 232 -21.76 16.38 -13.40
N ARG A 233 -22.14 15.47 -14.29
CA ARG A 233 -22.94 15.82 -15.48
C ARG A 233 -24.28 16.45 -15.12
N ASN A 234 -24.93 15.97 -14.05
CA ASN A 234 -26.18 16.53 -13.55
C ASN A 234 -26.03 17.92 -12.92
N THR A 235 -24.84 18.27 -12.41
CA THR A 235 -24.53 19.61 -11.89
C THR A 235 -23.97 20.56 -12.98
N VAL A 236 -23.23 20.02 -13.96
CA VAL A 236 -22.59 20.72 -15.10
C VAL A 236 -23.59 21.22 -16.15
N PHE A 237 -24.78 20.59 -16.31
CA PHE A 237 -25.80 21.07 -17.27
C PHE A 237 -26.36 22.46 -16.91
N GLN A 238 -26.07 22.97 -15.70
CA GLN A 238 -26.60 24.23 -15.20
C GLN A 238 -25.59 25.40 -15.24
N GLU A 239 -24.28 25.15 -15.36
CA GLU A 239 -23.26 26.20 -15.51
C GLU A 239 -22.19 25.80 -16.52
N SER A 240 -22.19 26.47 -17.67
CA SER A 240 -21.35 26.11 -18.81
C SER A 240 -19.95 26.74 -18.77
N ARG A 241 -19.01 25.98 -19.36
CA ARG A 241 -17.70 26.38 -19.93
C ARG A 241 -16.44 26.48 -19.06
N CYS A 242 -16.49 26.42 -17.73
CA CYS A 242 -15.28 26.51 -16.88
C CYS A 242 -14.86 25.22 -16.14
N GLN A 243 -15.56 24.09 -16.36
CA GLN A 243 -15.31 22.81 -15.66
C GLN A 243 -14.61 21.73 -16.52
N GLU A 244 -14.08 22.07 -17.71
CA GLU A 244 -13.42 21.08 -18.58
C GLU A 244 -12.12 20.52 -17.96
N GLU A 245 -11.40 21.28 -17.15
CA GLU A 245 -10.13 20.85 -16.55
C GLU A 245 -10.33 19.87 -15.38
N GLU A 246 -11.39 20.05 -14.59
CA GLU A 246 -11.79 19.18 -13.46
C GLU A 246 -12.21 17.78 -13.96
N VAL A 247 -12.99 17.74 -15.05
CA VAL A 247 -13.40 16.50 -15.73
C VAL A 247 -12.21 15.77 -16.35
N LEU A 248 -11.19 16.49 -16.83
CA LEU A 248 -9.98 15.92 -17.42
C LEU A 248 -9.11 15.19 -16.39
N VAL A 249 -9.00 15.68 -15.16
CA VAL A 249 -8.22 15.03 -14.09
C VAL A 249 -8.90 13.75 -13.62
N VAL A 250 -10.23 13.78 -13.47
CA VAL A 250 -11.04 12.59 -13.15
C VAL A 250 -10.94 11.55 -14.28
N LEU A 251 -11.03 11.97 -15.53
CA LEU A 251 -10.75 11.10 -16.69
C LEU A 251 -9.32 10.58 -16.67
N PHE A 252 -8.30 11.41 -16.44
CA PHE A 252 -6.91 10.97 -16.43
C PHE A 252 -6.63 9.94 -15.32
N SER A 253 -7.22 10.15 -14.13
CA SER A 253 -7.22 9.16 -13.03
C SER A 253 -7.85 7.84 -13.46
N HIS A 254 -9.00 7.92 -14.13
CA HIS A 254 -9.72 6.78 -14.65
C HIS A 254 -8.91 6.04 -15.74
N TRP A 255 -8.30 6.76 -16.67
CA TRP A 255 -7.46 6.23 -17.72
C TRP A 255 -6.16 5.62 -17.18
N LEU A 256 -5.53 6.21 -16.15
CA LEU A 256 -4.41 5.62 -15.43
C LEU A 256 -4.81 4.30 -14.75
N LEU A 257 -5.96 4.28 -14.07
CA LEU A 257 -6.48 3.06 -13.45
C LEU A 257 -6.90 2.01 -14.50
N HIS A 258 -7.37 2.42 -15.68
CA HIS A 258 -7.66 1.53 -16.81
C HIS A 258 -6.39 1.03 -17.51
N ALA A 259 -5.35 1.85 -17.63
CA ALA A 259 -4.04 1.41 -18.13
C ALA A 259 -3.40 0.40 -17.17
N TRP A 260 -3.58 0.57 -15.85
CA TRP A 260 -3.15 -0.38 -14.84
C TRP A 260 -3.91 -1.73 -14.89
N LYS A 261 -5.09 -1.80 -15.53
CA LYS A 261 -5.86 -3.04 -15.72
C LYS A 261 -5.28 -3.97 -16.78
N LEU A 262 -4.64 -3.42 -17.80
CA LEU A 262 -4.19 -4.20 -18.96
C LEU A 262 -3.21 -5.32 -18.56
N PRO A 263 -2.16 -5.05 -17.75
CA PRO A 263 -1.25 -6.11 -17.31
C PRO A 263 -1.89 -7.10 -16.32
N VAL A 264 -2.89 -6.66 -15.54
CA VAL A 264 -3.62 -7.51 -14.58
C VAL A 264 -4.52 -8.51 -15.32
N LEU A 265 -5.12 -8.10 -16.44
CA LEU A 265 -6.00 -8.96 -17.24
C LEU A 265 -5.22 -10.12 -17.88
N ASP A 266 -4.01 -9.85 -18.38
CA ASP A 266 -3.13 -10.88 -18.95
C ASP A 266 -2.70 -11.90 -17.87
N LEU A 267 -2.38 -11.45 -16.66
CA LEU A 267 -2.06 -12.35 -15.53
C LEU A 267 -3.27 -13.17 -15.05
N GLY A 268 -4.48 -12.62 -15.12
CA GLY A 268 -5.72 -13.33 -14.76
C GLY A 268 -6.01 -14.53 -15.68
N HIS A 269 -5.50 -14.52 -16.91
CA HIS A 269 -5.61 -15.63 -17.86
C HIS A 269 -4.63 -16.77 -17.56
N GLU A 270 -3.46 -16.50 -16.96
CA GLU A 270 -2.48 -17.53 -16.59
C GLU A 270 -2.80 -18.23 -15.26
N VAL A 271 -3.46 -17.55 -14.32
CA VAL A 271 -3.79 -18.11 -12.99
C VAL A 271 -5.02 -19.05 -13.02
N CYS A 272 -5.82 -19.01 -14.10
CA CYS A 272 -6.97 -19.89 -14.33
C CYS A 272 -6.74 -20.96 -15.42
N GLY A 273 -5.50 -21.14 -15.88
CA GLY A 273 -5.08 -22.17 -16.85
C GLY A 273 -4.52 -23.42 -16.20
#